data_AF-A0A1F7U0J6-F1
#
_entry.id   AF-A0A1F7U0J6-F1
#
_cell.length_a   1.000
_cell.length_b   1.000
_cell.length_c   1.000
_cell.angle_alpha   90.00
_cell.angle_beta   90.00
_cell.angle_gamma   90.00
#
_symmetry.space_group_name_H-M   'P 1'
#
loop_
_entity.id
_entity.type
_entity.pdbx_description
1 polymer ?
#
loop_
_entity_poly.entity_id
_entity_poly.type
_entity_poly.pdbx_seq_one_letter_code
_entity_poly.pdbx_strand_id
1 'polypeptide(L)'
;MTRVLGIDFGTKRLGLAFGDPLTGVAVPIDTVELHGNDPVKVVWGMIERDGYDHVVVGAPSDPTSKLHQAVVAFAKQLRNVSGITVTLVDEHLTTNIADQLAREHGGASHDDSLAAMLIVEEFLHEIASRFTKASRDKSQRSQ
;
A
#
# COMPACT_ATOMS: atom_id res chain seq x y z
N MET A 1 15.32 9.10 -5.12
CA MET A 1 14.52 8.17 -5.95
C MET A 1 13.41 7.69 -5.05
N THR A 2 12.16 7.88 -5.45
CA THR A 2 11.02 7.52 -4.58
C THR A 2 10.78 6.03 -4.63
N ARG A 3 10.89 5.36 -3.48
CA ARG A 3 10.68 3.92 -3.31
C ARG A 3 9.48 3.72 -2.41
N VAL A 4 8.46 3.09 -2.96
CA VAL A 4 7.19 2.88 -2.27
C VAL A 4 7.21 1.51 -1.59
N LEU A 5 6.86 1.48 -0.30
CA LEU A 5 6.52 0.25 0.42
C LEU A 5 4.99 0.13 0.51
N GLY A 6 4.43 -0.88 -0.14
CA GLY A 6 3.05 -1.29 0.01
C GLY A 6 2.86 -2.20 1.20
N ILE A 7 1.77 -1.99 1.93
CA ILE A 7 1.39 -2.81 3.08
C ILE A 7 -0.09 -3.17 2.98
N ASP A 8 -0.36 -4.48 2.99
CA ASP A 8 -1.68 -5.02 3.36
C ASP A 8 -1.68 -5.27 4.87
N PHE A 9 -2.53 -4.58 5.61
CA PHE A 9 -2.48 -4.54 7.07
C PHE A 9 -3.41 -5.58 7.69
N GLY A 10 -2.87 -6.77 7.96
CA GLY A 10 -3.53 -7.78 8.76
C GLY A 10 -3.25 -7.65 10.26
N THR A 11 -4.17 -8.13 11.10
CA THR A 11 -3.99 -8.14 12.57
C THR A 11 -2.86 -9.06 13.06
N LYS A 12 -2.46 -10.04 12.23
CA LYS A 12 -1.42 -11.04 12.56
C LYS A 12 -0.23 -11.00 11.62
N ARG A 13 -0.42 -10.47 10.41
CA ARG A 13 0.54 -10.52 9.32
C ARG A 13 0.48 -9.22 8.54
N LEU A 14 1.59 -8.82 7.96
CA LEU A 14 1.68 -7.71 7.01
C LEU A 14 2.08 -8.26 5.66
N GLY A 15 1.23 -8.10 4.66
CA GLY A 15 1.63 -8.30 3.27
C GLY A 15 2.49 -7.14 2.81
N LEU A 16 3.57 -7.39 2.08
CA LEU A 16 4.51 -6.36 1.64
C LEU A 16 4.70 -6.36 0.13
N ALA A 17 4.79 -5.16 -0.44
CA ALA A 17 5.11 -4.96 -1.85
C ALA A 17 6.04 -3.78 -2.07
N PHE A 18 6.84 -3.83 -3.14
CA PHE A 18 7.67 -2.73 -3.61
C PHE A 18 6.95 -2.02 -4.75
N GLY A 19 7.00 -0.69 -4.78
CA GLY A 19 6.56 0.13 -5.91
C GLY A 19 7.64 1.07 -6.40
N ASP A 20 7.75 1.18 -7.72
CA ASP A 20 8.57 2.17 -8.40
C ASP A 20 7.67 3.15 -9.19
N PRO A 21 7.51 4.40 -8.70
CA PRO A 21 6.70 5.41 -9.38
C PRO A 21 7.22 5.82 -10.77
N LEU A 22 8.51 5.59 -11.08
CA LEU A 22 9.07 5.95 -12.39
C LEU A 22 8.63 4.98 -13.48
N THR A 23 8.60 3.69 -13.16
CA THR A 23 8.17 2.63 -14.08
C THR A 23 6.67 2.34 -13.97
N GLY A 24 6.04 2.73 -12.86
CA GLY A 24 4.65 2.40 -12.56
C GLY A 24 4.46 0.94 -12.15
N VAL A 25 5.55 0.22 -11.85
CA VAL A 25 5.53 -1.20 -11.52
C VAL A 25 5.43 -1.39 -10.02
N ALA A 26 4.59 -2.34 -9.61
CA ALA A 26 4.58 -2.91 -8.27
C ALA A 26 4.95 -4.40 -8.31
N VAL A 27 5.62 -4.89 -7.26
CA VAL A 27 5.95 -6.31 -7.12
C VAL A 27 5.73 -6.77 -5.68
N PRO A 28 5.22 -7.99 -5.45
CA PRO A 28 5.13 -8.55 -4.12
C PRO A 28 6.54 -8.79 -3.56
N ILE A 29 6.73 -8.55 -2.27
CA ILE A 29 8.01 -8.80 -1.58
C ILE A 29 7.89 -10.08 -0.75
N ASP A 30 7.07 -10.04 0.29
CA ASP A 30 6.92 -11.11 1.27
C ASP A 30 5.72 -10.84 2.19
N THR A 31 5.40 -11.79 3.06
CA THR A 31 4.45 -11.62 4.16
C THR A 31 5.18 -11.76 5.51
N VAL A 32 5.05 -10.77 6.38
CA VAL A 32 5.69 -10.78 7.70
C VAL A 32 4.68 -11.07 8.80
N GLU A 33 4.92 -12.14 9.56
CA GLU A 33 4.14 -12.43 10.75
C GLU A 33 4.55 -11.49 11.90
N LEU A 34 3.56 -10.86 12.55
CA LEU A 34 3.81 -9.92 13.63
C LEU A 34 4.16 -10.64 14.93
N HIS A 35 3.61 -11.83 15.21
CA HIS A 35 3.81 -12.56 16.48
C HIS A 35 3.64 -11.71 17.76
N GLY A 36 2.78 -10.70 17.72
CA GLY A 36 2.57 -9.75 18.82
C GLY A 36 3.59 -8.61 18.90
N ASN A 37 4.54 -8.53 17.96
CA ASN A 37 5.40 -7.38 17.79
C ASN A 37 4.61 -6.15 17.32
N ASP A 38 5.14 -4.98 17.67
CA ASP A 38 4.59 -3.69 17.25
C ASP A 38 4.82 -3.50 15.73
N PRO A 39 3.75 -3.42 14.91
CA PRO A 39 3.88 -3.25 13.47
C PRO A 39 4.63 -1.97 13.09
N VAL A 40 4.54 -0.90 13.89
CA VAL A 40 5.27 0.35 13.61
C VAL A 40 6.76 0.10 13.65
N LYS A 41 7.26 -0.64 14.66
CA LYS A 41 8.69 -0.96 14.78
C LYS A 41 9.19 -1.89 13.68
N VAL A 42 8.37 -2.85 13.28
CA VAL A 42 8.70 -3.78 12.19
C VAL A 42 8.89 -3.00 10.88
N VAL A 43 7.92 -2.17 10.53
CA VAL A 43 7.93 -1.39 9.28
C VAL A 43 8.98 -0.29 9.34
N TRP A 44 9.19 0.33 10.50
CA TRP A 44 10.30 1.24 10.74
C TRP A 44 11.66 0.65 10.34
N GLY A 45 11.96 -0.54 10.85
CA GLY A 45 13.23 -1.21 10.57
C GLY A 45 13.41 -1.50 9.07
N MET A 46 12.33 -1.81 8.36
CA MET A 46 12.36 -1.99 6.90
C MET A 46 12.63 -0.67 6.16
N ILE A 47 11.99 0.42 6.59
CA ILE A 47 12.23 1.77 6.04
C ILE A 47 13.70 2.14 6.17
N GLU A 48 14.29 1.99 7.36
CA GLU A 48 15.69 2.32 7.59
C GLU A 48 16.67 1.41 6.84
N ARG A 49 16.38 0.10 6.81
CA ARG A 49 17.24 -0.89 6.17
C ARG A 49 17.24 -0.76 4.65
N ASP A 50 16.06 -0.59 4.06
CA ASP A 50 15.86 -0.71 2.62
C ASP A 50 15.70 0.65 1.93
N GLY A 51 15.55 1.75 2.67
CA GLY A 51 15.51 3.11 2.12
C GLY A 51 14.20 3.44 1.40
N TYR A 52 13.06 3.05 1.97
CA TYR A 52 11.74 3.48 1.52
C TYR A 52 11.46 4.93 1.95
N ASP A 53 10.90 5.74 1.07
CA ASP A 53 10.58 7.15 1.37
C ASP A 53 9.08 7.48 1.26
N HIS A 54 8.27 6.49 0.86
CA HIS A 54 6.82 6.57 0.86
C HIS A 54 6.22 5.21 1.24
N VAL A 55 5.22 5.20 2.11
CA VAL A 55 4.47 3.98 2.47
C VAL A 55 3.04 4.12 2.02
N VAL A 56 2.48 3.06 1.45
CA VAL A 56 1.06 2.95 1.09
C VAL A 56 0.48 1.80 1.90
N VAL A 57 -0.64 2.05 2.57
CA VAL A 57 -1.31 1.05 3.42
C VAL A 57 -2.74 0.89 2.94
N GLY A 58 -3.15 -0.35 2.72
CA GLY A 58 -4.55 -0.70 2.52
C GLY A 58 -5.36 -0.36 3.77
N ALA A 59 -6.53 0.23 3.58
CA ALA A 59 -7.49 0.47 4.63
C ALA A 59 -8.86 -0.08 4.23
N PRO A 60 -9.53 -0.83 5.11
CA PRO A 60 -10.91 -1.24 4.88
C PRO A 60 -11.80 -0.02 4.67
N SER A 61 -12.74 -0.11 3.74
CA SER A 61 -13.59 1.02 3.36
C SER A 61 -14.58 1.43 4.45
N ASP A 62 -14.88 0.54 5.41
CA ASP A 62 -15.72 0.86 6.57
C ASP A 62 -14.89 1.56 7.67
N PRO A 63 -15.07 2.88 7.87
CA PRO A 63 -14.31 3.65 8.85
C PRO A 63 -14.70 3.32 10.30
N THR A 64 -15.84 2.67 10.51
CA THR A 64 -16.30 2.27 11.85
C THR A 64 -15.67 0.96 12.31
N SER A 65 -15.07 0.20 11.38
CA SER A 65 -14.41 -1.06 11.68
C SER A 65 -13.19 -0.87 12.57
N LYS A 66 -12.97 -1.81 13.51
CA LYS A 66 -11.79 -1.81 14.37
C LYS A 66 -10.49 -1.89 13.58
N LEU A 67 -10.51 -2.61 12.45
CA LEU A 67 -9.35 -2.75 11.58
C LEU A 67 -8.98 -1.41 10.93
N HIS A 68 -9.94 -0.69 10.36
CA HIS A 68 -9.69 0.65 9.80
C HIS A 68 -9.10 1.60 10.84
N GLN A 69 -9.66 1.62 12.05
CA GLN A 69 -9.14 2.46 13.13
C GLN A 69 -7.70 2.08 13.52
N ALA A 70 -7.38 0.79 13.54
CA ALA A 70 -6.02 0.31 13.78
C ALA A 70 -5.05 0.73 12.67
N VAL A 71 -5.45 0.62 11.40
CA VAL A 71 -4.66 1.09 10.24
C VAL A 71 -4.39 2.58 10.32
N VAL A 72 -5.41 3.39 10.63
CA VAL A 72 -5.27 4.85 10.77
C VAL A 72 -4.30 5.19 11.92
N ALA A 73 -4.43 4.51 13.07
CA ALA A 73 -3.54 4.71 14.20
C ALA A 73 -2.09 4.32 13.85
N PHE A 74 -1.90 3.16 13.21
CA PHE A 74 -0.61 2.68 12.71
C PHE A 74 0.02 3.70 11.75
N ALA A 75 -0.72 4.15 10.73
CA ALA A 75 -0.21 5.11 9.75
C ALA A 75 0.18 6.45 10.41
N LYS A 76 -0.61 6.94 11.36
CA LYS A 76 -0.28 8.16 12.11
C LYS A 76 1.00 7.98 12.94
N GLN A 77 1.12 6.87 13.66
CA GLN A 77 2.31 6.58 14.46
C GLN A 77 3.55 6.43 13.59
N LEU A 78 3.45 5.68 12.49
CA LEU A 78 4.54 5.47 11.55
C LEU A 78 5.01 6.80 10.95
N ARG A 79 4.10 7.68 10.50
CA ARG A 79 4.47 9.04 10.04
C ARG A 79 5.23 9.81 11.12
N ASN A 80 4.75 9.78 12.36
CA ASN A 80 5.35 10.54 13.46
C ASN A 80 6.75 10.07 13.80
N VAL A 81 6.99 8.76 13.81
CA VAL A 81 8.34 8.26 14.07
C VAL A 81 9.27 8.55 12.89
N SER A 82 8.76 8.56 11.63
CA SER A 82 9.59 8.45 10.41
C SER A 82 9.85 9.72 9.68
N GLY A 83 8.93 10.66 9.80
CA GLY A 83 8.88 11.80 8.90
C GLY A 83 8.62 11.42 7.45
N ILE A 84 8.37 10.15 7.11
CA ILE A 84 8.03 9.75 5.74
C ILE A 84 6.53 9.89 5.49
N THR A 85 6.18 10.03 4.21
CA THR A 85 4.78 10.09 3.80
C THR A 85 4.17 8.70 3.89
N VAL A 86 3.01 8.60 4.55
CA VAL A 86 2.20 7.38 4.57
C VAL A 86 0.85 7.70 3.93
N THR A 87 0.43 6.99 2.90
CA THR A 87 -0.87 7.16 2.22
C THR A 87 -1.77 5.98 2.54
N LEU A 88 -3.05 6.24 2.80
CA LEU A 88 -4.06 5.18 2.92
C LEU A 88 -4.78 5.03 1.59
N VAL A 89 -4.97 3.78 1.16
CA VAL A 89 -5.71 3.42 -0.06
C VAL A 89 -6.90 2.58 0.33
N ASP A 90 -8.05 2.87 -0.28
CA ASP A 90 -9.29 2.14 -0.04
C ASP A 90 -9.24 0.77 -0.73
N GLU A 91 -9.47 -0.31 0.04
CA GLU A 91 -9.38 -1.70 -0.41
C GLU A 91 -10.56 -2.20 -1.28
N HIS A 92 -11.50 -1.32 -1.67
CA HIS A 92 -12.70 -1.70 -2.44
C HIS A 92 -12.44 -2.52 -3.72
N LEU A 93 -11.28 -2.38 -4.36
CA LEU A 93 -10.92 -3.04 -5.62
C LEU A 93 -10.17 -4.36 -5.45
N THR A 94 -9.44 -4.55 -4.34
CA THR A 94 -8.45 -5.64 -4.22
C THR A 94 -9.08 -6.98 -3.86
N THR A 95 -10.19 -6.98 -3.10
CA THR A 95 -10.86 -8.22 -2.65
C THR A 95 -11.36 -9.08 -3.81
N ASN A 96 -11.99 -8.47 -4.81
CA ASN A 96 -12.54 -9.22 -5.95
C ASN A 96 -11.44 -9.77 -6.87
N ILE A 97 -10.35 -9.02 -7.07
CA ILE A 97 -9.23 -9.40 -7.92
C ILE A 97 -8.39 -10.48 -7.23
N ALA A 98 -8.11 -10.35 -5.94
CA ALA A 98 -7.39 -11.34 -5.15
C ALA A 98 -8.14 -12.68 -5.09
N ASP A 99 -9.46 -12.65 -4.87
CA ASP A 99 -10.29 -13.86 -4.88
C ASP A 99 -10.33 -14.53 -6.25
N GLN A 100 -10.31 -13.75 -7.33
CA GLN A 100 -10.24 -14.27 -8.69
C GLN A 100 -8.87 -14.91 -8.98
N LEU A 101 -7.77 -14.22 -8.67
CA LEU A 101 -6.42 -14.77 -8.84
C LEU A 101 -6.22 -16.06 -8.04
N ALA A 102 -6.73 -16.12 -6.80
CA ALA A 102 -6.64 -17.31 -5.96
C ALA A 102 -7.40 -18.52 -6.55
N ARG A 103 -8.54 -18.27 -7.20
CA ARG A 103 -9.30 -19.32 -7.91
C ARG A 103 -8.57 -19.80 -9.17
N GLU A 104 -7.99 -18.88 -9.93
CA GLU A 104 -7.26 -19.19 -11.18
C GLU A 104 -5.97 -19.96 -10.93
N HIS A 105 -5.29 -19.73 -9.79
CA HIS A 105 -4.03 -20.38 -9.43
C HIS A 105 -4.20 -21.59 -8.49
N GLY A 106 -5.38 -22.20 -8.44
CA GLY A 106 -5.57 -23.50 -7.78
C GLY A 106 -5.64 -23.46 -6.25
N GLY A 107 -6.09 -22.34 -5.67
CA GLY A 107 -6.34 -22.25 -4.23
C GLY A 107 -5.11 -22.01 -3.37
N ALA A 108 -4.05 -21.43 -3.94
CA ALA A 108 -2.99 -20.81 -3.14
C ALA A 108 -3.65 -19.80 -2.19
N SER A 109 -3.35 -19.94 -0.89
CA SER A 109 -3.87 -19.08 0.17
C SER A 109 -3.83 -17.62 -0.23
N HIS A 110 -4.82 -16.84 0.21
CA HIS A 110 -4.79 -15.37 0.16
C HIS A 110 -3.38 -14.90 0.56
N ASP A 111 -2.59 -14.52 -0.44
CA ASP A 111 -1.21 -14.12 -0.27
C ASP A 111 -1.24 -12.63 0.02
N ASP A 112 -1.04 -12.28 1.29
CA ASP A 112 -1.12 -10.90 1.75
C ASP A 112 -0.15 -10.01 0.93
N SER A 113 0.96 -10.56 0.41
CA SER A 113 1.89 -9.82 -0.44
C SER A 113 1.32 -9.46 -1.82
N LEU A 114 0.44 -10.29 -2.39
CA LEU A 114 -0.29 -9.96 -3.62
C LEU A 114 -1.34 -8.86 -3.37
N ALA A 115 -2.02 -8.89 -2.22
CA ALA A 115 -2.93 -7.82 -1.84
C ALA A 115 -2.16 -6.48 -1.71
N ALA A 116 -1.00 -6.51 -1.05
CA ALA A 116 -0.11 -5.35 -0.94
C ALA A 116 0.35 -4.83 -2.31
N MET A 117 0.63 -5.71 -3.26
CA MET A 117 0.99 -5.33 -4.63
C MET A 117 -0.15 -4.56 -5.31
N LEU A 118 -1.38 -5.09 -5.26
CA LEU A 118 -2.55 -4.44 -5.88
C LEU A 118 -2.83 -3.06 -5.26
N ILE A 119 -2.64 -2.92 -3.94
CA ILE A 119 -2.74 -1.63 -3.24
C ILE A 119 -1.75 -0.60 -3.82
N VAL A 120 -0.50 -1.03 -4.08
CA VAL A 120 0.53 -0.16 -4.66
C VAL A 120 0.22 0.16 -6.12
N GLU A 121 -0.20 -0.82 -6.92
CA GLU A 121 -0.58 -0.59 -8.32
C GLU A 121 -1.68 0.46 -8.44
N GLU A 122 -2.72 0.36 -7.61
CA GLU A 122 -3.81 1.35 -7.59
C GLU A 122 -3.28 2.75 -7.24
N PHE A 123 -2.44 2.86 -6.20
CA PHE A 123 -1.81 4.12 -5.84
C PHE A 123 -0.98 4.72 -6.98
N LEU A 124 -0.14 3.90 -7.63
CA LEU A 124 0.71 4.33 -8.75
C LEU A 124 -0.14 4.74 -9.97
N HIS A 125 -1.22 4.02 -10.25
CA HIS A 125 -2.16 4.37 -11.31
C HIS A 125 -2.86 5.70 -11.02
N GLU A 126 -3.30 5.92 -9.79
CA GLU A 126 -3.99 7.14 -9.38
C GLU A 126 -3.09 8.37 -9.53
N ILE A 127 -1.83 8.30 -9.08
CA ILE A 127 -0.88 9.41 -9.23
C ILE A 127 -0.63 9.70 -10.72
N ALA A 128 -0.43 8.69 -11.57
CA ALA A 128 -0.22 8.88 -13.01
C ALA A 128 -1.44 9.51 -13.71
N SER A 129 -2.65 9.08 -13.34
CA SER A 129 -3.92 9.64 -13.84
C SER A 129 -4.10 11.11 -13.45
N ARG A 130 -3.71 11.48 -12.22
CA ARG A 130 -3.73 12.88 -11.75
C ARG A 130 -2.72 13.75 -12.52
N PHE A 131 -1.52 13.24 -12.79
CA PHE A 131 -0.52 13.96 -13.59
C PHE A 131 -0.99 14.23 -15.03
N THR A 132 -1.58 13.24 -15.70
CA THR A 132 -2.06 13.41 -17.08
C THR A 132 -3.23 14.40 -17.18
N LYS A 133 -4.15 14.42 -16.21
CA LYS A 133 -5.24 15.40 -16.15
C LYS A 133 -4.74 16.83 -15.90
N ALA A 134 -3.80 17.01 -14.97
CA ALA A 134 -3.24 18.32 -14.65
C ALA A 134 -2.49 18.96 -15.84
N SER A 135 -1.80 18.16 -16.64
CA SER A 135 -1.13 18.62 -17.87
C SER A 135 -2.11 19.03 -18.98
N ARG A 136 -3.30 18.41 -19.05
CA ARG A 136 -4.34 18.78 -20.03
C ARG A 136 -5.04 20.09 -19.68
N ASP A 137 -5.33 20.33 -18.39
CA ASP A 137 -6.06 21.53 -17.94
C ASP A 137 -5.21 22.82 -18.06
N LYS A 138 -3.88 22.71 -17.90
CA LYS A 138 -2.96 23.84 -18.13
C LYS A 138 -2.89 24.26 -19.61
N SER A 139 -2.96 23.31 -20.54
CA SER A 139 -2.93 23.59 -21.99
C SER A 139 -4.21 24.24 -22.51
N GLN A 140 -5.34 24.10 -21.80
CA GLN A 140 -6.63 24.70 -22.19
C GLN A 140 -6.86 26.10 -21.60
N ARG A 141 -6.12 26.49 -20.55
CA ARG A 141 -6.23 27.83 -19.93
C ARG A 141 -5.25 28.87 -20.48
N SER A 142 -4.43 28.49 -21.46
CA SER A 142 -3.47 29.38 -22.14
C SER A 142 -3.88 29.73 -23.57
N GLN A 143 -5.16 29.55 -23.92
CA GLN A 143 -5.77 30.02 -25.17
C GLN A 143 -6.90 31.02 -24.87
#